data_AF-A0AAP0F3C6-F1
#
_entry.id   AF-A0AAP0F3C6-F1
#
_cell.length_a   1.000
_cell.length_b   1.000
_cell.length_c   1.000
_cell.angle_alpha   90.00
_cell.angle_beta   90.00
_cell.angle_gamma   90.00
#
_symmetry.space_group_name_H-M   'P 1'
#
loop_
_entity.id
_entity.type
_entity.pdbx_description
1 polymer ?
#
loop_
_entity_poly.entity_id
_entity_poly.type
_entity_poly.pdbx_seq_one_letter_code
_entity_poly.pdbx_strand_id
1 'polypeptide(L)'
;MVEETVFLHRRSSVAHSAPEFLVYSELVQTKRPYMHGITSVEPAWLPQCAGSLCNFSEPLTDPKPFYQCKPNQVFCWVKPTFGPHLWELPLHHLVIKNNGLKVSVFAYALLEGNVLLCLKLVQDFLAAKPGSILRPEALGQRRVGNLLNKLQSRRKIICSRARLKEAWNENPQELYSEILDWFQQGFHDQFDKLWGKMHDEVHQELQGLPPQKTRKAKRQKHGSK
;
A
#
# COMPACT_ATOMS: atom_id res chain seq x y z
N MET A 1 14.81 26.95 -16.50
CA MET A 1 13.33 27.08 -16.37
C MET A 1 12.96 28.49 -16.75
N VAL A 2 11.79 28.67 -17.33
CA VAL A 2 11.28 30.01 -17.65
C VAL A 2 10.67 30.58 -16.36
N GLU A 3 11.17 31.72 -15.89
CA GLU A 3 10.63 32.42 -14.70
C GLU A 3 9.44 33.33 -15.04
N GLU A 4 9.15 33.48 -16.34
CA GLU A 4 8.07 34.31 -16.83
C GLU A 4 6.70 33.61 -16.68
N THR A 5 5.67 34.41 -16.43
CA THR A 5 4.28 33.91 -16.40
C THR A 5 3.82 33.54 -17.80
N VAL A 6 3.39 32.30 -17.99
CA VAL A 6 2.88 31.76 -19.27
C VAL A 6 1.36 31.67 -19.23
N PHE A 7 0.70 31.99 -20.35
CA PHE A 7 -0.77 32.08 -20.42
C PHE A 7 -1.40 30.97 -21.26
N LEU A 8 -2.65 30.63 -20.92
CA LEU A 8 -3.52 29.83 -21.78
C LEU A 8 -4.07 30.68 -22.92
N HIS A 9 -3.99 30.18 -24.15
CA HIS A 9 -4.61 30.85 -25.28
C HIS A 9 -6.14 30.74 -25.20
N ARG A 10 -6.87 31.85 -25.44
CA ARG A 10 -8.34 31.91 -25.29
C ARG A 10 -9.10 30.91 -26.17
N ARG A 11 -8.52 30.52 -27.31
CA ARG A 11 -9.12 29.52 -28.22
C ARG A 11 -8.79 28.07 -27.85
N SER A 12 -8.01 27.84 -26.80
CA SER A 12 -7.69 26.49 -26.33
C SER A 12 -8.93 25.84 -25.72
N SER A 13 -9.14 24.55 -25.98
CA SER A 13 -10.27 23.78 -25.43
C SER A 13 -10.25 23.72 -23.90
N VAL A 14 -9.07 23.82 -23.29
CA VAL A 14 -8.90 23.82 -21.82
C VAL A 14 -8.97 25.22 -21.19
N ALA A 15 -9.16 26.27 -21.99
CA ALA A 15 -9.19 27.64 -21.47
C ALA A 15 -10.35 27.88 -20.49
N HIS A 16 -11.47 27.16 -20.67
CA HIS A 16 -12.63 27.30 -19.81
C HIS A 16 -12.53 26.47 -18.51
N SER A 17 -11.86 25.32 -18.55
CA SER A 17 -11.70 24.46 -17.37
C SER A 17 -10.58 24.91 -16.44
N ALA A 18 -9.56 25.61 -16.98
CA ALA A 18 -8.40 26.11 -16.24
C ALA A 18 -7.82 25.06 -15.27
N PRO A 19 -7.32 23.92 -15.78
CA PRO A 19 -6.85 22.83 -14.93
C PRO A 19 -5.61 23.23 -14.13
N GLU A 20 -5.51 22.71 -12.92
CA GLU A 20 -4.38 22.96 -12.01
C GLU A 20 -3.06 22.41 -12.57
N PHE A 21 -3.12 21.22 -13.18
CA PHE A 21 -1.97 20.59 -13.84
C PHE A 21 -2.29 20.35 -15.32
N LEU A 22 -1.31 20.65 -16.16
CA LEU A 22 -1.38 20.47 -17.59
C LEU A 22 0.01 20.17 -18.16
N VAL A 23 0.02 19.60 -19.36
CA VAL A 23 1.21 19.47 -20.20
C VAL A 23 1.01 20.26 -21.48
N TYR A 24 2.09 20.81 -22.02
CA TYR A 24 2.10 21.56 -23.26
C TYR A 24 3.17 20.98 -24.19
N SER A 25 2.96 21.11 -25.51
CA SER A 25 3.94 20.66 -26.51
C SER A 25 4.99 21.73 -26.78
N GLU A 26 4.57 22.99 -26.86
CA GLU A 26 5.45 24.11 -27.18
C GLU A 26 4.99 25.41 -26.52
N LEU A 27 5.94 26.34 -26.38
CA LEU A 27 5.70 27.71 -25.95
C LEU A 27 5.88 28.64 -27.14
N VAL A 28 4.82 29.35 -27.50
CA VAL A 28 4.83 30.29 -28.62
C VAL A 28 4.95 31.71 -28.07
N GLN A 29 6.09 32.35 -28.34
CA GLN A 29 6.32 33.73 -27.95
C GLN A 29 5.64 34.68 -28.94
N THR A 30 4.70 35.50 -28.45
CA THR A 30 4.08 36.59 -29.21
C THR A 30 4.19 37.90 -28.43
N LYS A 31 3.09 38.62 -28.18
CA LYS A 31 3.05 39.72 -27.21
C LYS A 31 3.15 39.23 -25.76
N ARG A 32 2.70 37.99 -25.50
CA ARG A 32 2.87 37.24 -24.24
C ARG A 32 3.21 35.79 -24.60
N PRO A 33 3.94 35.06 -23.75
CA PRO A 33 4.17 33.63 -23.95
C PRO A 33 2.86 32.86 -23.77
N TYR A 34 2.52 32.02 -24.76
CA TYR A 34 1.36 31.13 -24.68
C TYR A 34 1.76 29.67 -24.82
N MET A 35 1.05 28.80 -24.11
CA MET A 35 1.16 27.35 -24.29
C MET A 35 0.34 26.89 -25.51
N HIS A 36 0.90 25.98 -26.30
CA HIS A 36 0.24 25.32 -27.41
C HIS A 36 0.33 23.79 -27.27
N GLY A 37 -0.64 23.06 -27.84
CA GLY A 37 -0.76 21.60 -27.67
C GLY A 37 -1.09 21.18 -26.23
N ILE A 38 -2.02 21.87 -25.57
CA ILE A 38 -2.27 21.70 -24.14
C ILE A 38 -3.18 20.51 -23.85
N THR A 39 -2.80 19.69 -22.88
CA THR A 39 -3.63 18.60 -22.34
C THR A 39 -3.71 18.71 -20.82
N SER A 40 -4.93 18.61 -20.28
CA SER A 40 -5.16 18.57 -18.83
C SER A 40 -4.62 17.28 -18.23
N VAL A 41 -4.02 17.35 -17.05
CA VAL A 41 -3.47 16.18 -16.35
C VAL A 41 -4.07 16.07 -14.97
N GLU A 42 -4.49 14.86 -14.59
CA GLU A 42 -4.89 14.60 -13.21
C GLU A 42 -3.64 14.40 -12.33
N PRO A 43 -3.50 15.09 -11.19
CA PRO A 43 -2.28 15.04 -10.37
C PRO A 43 -1.91 13.61 -9.93
N ALA A 44 -2.90 12.74 -9.74
CA ALA A 44 -2.72 11.35 -9.33
C ALA A 44 -2.00 10.48 -10.38
N TRP A 45 -1.93 10.92 -11.65
CA TRP A 45 -1.26 10.19 -12.73
C TRP A 45 0.25 10.49 -12.77
N LEU A 46 0.68 11.65 -12.26
CA LEU A 46 2.08 12.08 -12.32
C LEU A 46 3.06 11.08 -11.68
N PRO A 47 2.78 10.47 -10.51
CA PRO A 47 3.66 9.45 -9.96
C PRO A 47 3.85 8.23 -10.85
N GLN A 48 2.84 7.88 -11.66
CA GLN A 48 2.86 6.71 -12.55
C GLN A 48 3.51 7.04 -13.90
N CYS A 49 3.17 8.17 -14.49
CA CYS A 49 3.62 8.56 -15.83
C CYS A 49 5.00 9.24 -15.83
N ALA A 50 5.32 9.98 -14.76
CA ALA A 50 6.51 10.82 -14.67
C ALA A 50 7.23 10.63 -13.32
N GLY A 51 7.30 9.37 -12.85
CA GLY A 51 7.89 9.03 -11.55
C GLY A 51 9.36 9.46 -11.38
N SER A 52 10.13 9.62 -12.47
CA SER A 52 11.51 10.13 -12.43
C SER A 52 11.62 11.61 -12.05
N LEU A 53 10.53 12.37 -12.23
CA LEU A 53 10.43 13.78 -11.85
C LEU A 53 9.73 13.95 -10.50
N CYS A 54 9.33 12.85 -9.85
CA CYS A 54 8.68 12.86 -8.55
C CYS A 54 9.70 12.57 -7.44
N ASN A 55 9.60 13.30 -6.33
CA ASN A 55 10.24 12.95 -5.07
C ASN A 55 9.19 12.35 -4.13
N PHE A 56 9.52 11.25 -3.47
CA PHE A 56 8.60 10.56 -2.56
C PHE A 56 9.07 10.72 -1.12
N SER A 57 8.14 10.99 -0.21
CA SER A 57 8.42 10.97 1.22
C SER A 57 8.77 9.57 1.72
N GLU A 58 9.25 9.50 2.96
CA GLU A 58 9.28 8.24 3.70
C GLU A 58 7.87 7.61 3.80
N PRO A 59 7.77 6.27 3.91
CA PRO A 59 6.51 5.56 4.10
C PRO A 59 5.73 6.10 5.29
N LEU A 60 4.44 6.39 5.07
CA LEU A 60 3.55 6.86 6.12
C LEU A 60 3.14 5.71 7.05
N THR A 61 2.98 6.03 8.33
CA THR A 61 2.37 5.13 9.32
C THR A 61 0.84 5.17 9.26
N ASP A 62 0.28 6.32 8.86
CA ASP A 62 -1.16 6.52 8.64
C ASP A 62 -1.37 7.26 7.29
N PRO A 63 -2.06 6.66 6.30
CA PRO A 63 -2.75 5.37 6.35
C PRO A 63 -1.81 4.17 6.45
N LYS A 64 -2.29 3.09 7.06
CA LYS A 64 -1.49 1.87 7.24
C LYS A 64 -1.07 1.25 5.91
N PRO A 65 0.13 0.63 5.84
CA PRO A 65 0.52 -0.20 4.72
C PRO A 65 -0.41 -1.41 4.60
N PHE A 66 -0.53 -1.95 3.39
CA PHE A 66 -1.51 -2.99 3.09
C PHE A 66 -0.98 -3.95 2.03
N TYR A 67 -1.59 -5.13 1.96
CA TYR A 67 -1.29 -6.15 0.96
C TYR A 67 -2.39 -6.18 -0.10
N GLN A 68 -2.01 -6.31 -1.37
CA GLN A 68 -2.94 -6.59 -2.46
C GLN A 68 -2.73 -8.02 -2.96
N CYS A 69 -3.83 -8.79 -3.02
CA CYS A 69 -3.81 -10.17 -3.52
C CYS A 69 -3.39 -10.26 -5.00
N LYS A 70 -3.76 -9.27 -5.81
CA LYS A 70 -3.33 -9.10 -7.20
C LYS A 70 -2.75 -7.68 -7.26
N PRO A 71 -1.42 -7.48 -7.33
CA PRO A 71 -0.39 -8.37 -7.87
C PRO A 71 0.40 -9.23 -6.84
N ASN A 72 -0.17 -9.54 -5.67
CA ASN A 72 0.48 -10.33 -4.61
C ASN A 72 1.69 -9.61 -3.99
N GLN A 73 1.52 -8.32 -3.70
CA GLN A 73 2.57 -7.44 -3.19
C GLN A 73 2.07 -6.59 -2.01
N VAL A 74 3.03 -6.13 -1.22
CA VAL A 74 2.79 -5.22 -0.09
C VAL A 74 3.13 -3.78 -0.49
N PHE A 75 2.25 -2.87 -0.10
CA PHE A 75 2.28 -1.46 -0.46
C PHE A 75 2.31 -0.58 0.79
N CYS A 76 2.95 0.58 0.68
CA CYS A 76 2.89 1.64 1.66
C CYS A 76 2.38 2.94 1.02
N TRP A 77 1.83 3.82 1.83
CA TRP A 77 1.41 5.15 1.40
C TRP A 77 2.56 6.14 1.52
N VAL A 78 2.68 7.04 0.55
CA VAL A 78 3.68 8.12 0.49
C VAL A 78 3.02 9.41 0.04
N LYS A 79 3.65 10.54 0.36
CA LYS A 79 3.31 11.87 -0.17
C LYS A 79 4.29 12.20 -1.30
N PRO A 80 3.86 12.18 -2.57
CA PRO A 80 4.73 12.59 -3.67
C PRO A 80 4.77 14.11 -3.79
N THR A 81 5.89 14.60 -4.29
CA THR A 81 6.07 15.99 -4.75
C THR A 81 6.62 15.96 -6.18
N PHE A 82 6.26 16.93 -7.00
CA PHE A 82 6.61 16.95 -8.42
C PHE A 82 7.55 18.09 -8.79
N GLY A 83 8.62 17.74 -9.51
CA GLY A 83 9.51 18.68 -10.16
C GLY A 83 10.33 19.56 -9.19
N PRO A 84 11.01 20.58 -9.73
CA PRO A 84 11.92 21.45 -8.98
C PRO A 84 11.20 22.38 -8.00
N HIS A 85 9.91 22.64 -8.23
CA HIS A 85 9.08 23.44 -7.33
C HIS A 85 8.41 22.62 -6.22
N LEU A 86 8.68 21.31 -6.14
CA LEU A 86 8.17 20.40 -5.12
C LEU A 86 6.63 20.48 -4.97
N TRP A 87 5.91 20.55 -6.09
CA TRP A 87 4.45 20.65 -6.04
C TRP A 87 3.85 19.43 -5.35
N GLU A 88 3.07 19.66 -4.30
CA GLU A 88 2.46 18.59 -3.53
C GLU A 88 1.42 17.83 -4.37
N LEU A 89 1.54 16.50 -4.39
CA LEU A 89 0.62 15.63 -5.09
C LEU A 89 -0.28 14.86 -4.10
N PRO A 90 -1.43 14.34 -4.56
CA PRO A 90 -2.27 13.48 -3.74
C PRO A 90 -1.52 12.24 -3.24
N LEU A 91 -2.01 11.66 -2.13
CA LEU A 91 -1.46 10.42 -1.58
C LEU A 91 -1.39 9.31 -2.64
N HIS A 92 -0.23 8.68 -2.72
CA HIS A 92 0.05 7.61 -3.66
C HIS A 92 0.59 6.39 -2.90
N HIS A 93 0.33 5.18 -3.41
CA HIS A 93 0.87 3.97 -2.80
C HIS A 93 1.98 3.39 -3.67
N LEU A 94 3.07 2.95 -3.04
CA LEU A 94 4.22 2.34 -3.71
C LEU A 94 4.49 0.94 -3.15
N VAL A 95 5.07 0.09 -4.00
CA VAL A 95 5.57 -1.22 -3.57
C VAL A 95 6.69 -1.00 -2.56
N ILE A 96 6.58 -1.62 -1.38
CA ILE A 96 7.62 -1.54 -0.36
C ILE A 96 8.87 -2.22 -0.92
N LYS A 97 10.04 -1.59 -0.80
CA LYS A 97 11.32 -2.18 -1.24
C LYS A 97 12.11 -2.83 -0.10
N ASN A 98 12.07 -2.24 1.10
CA ASN A 98 12.76 -2.72 2.29
C ASN A 98 12.22 -4.09 2.75
N ASN A 99 13.10 -5.09 2.87
CA ASN A 99 12.69 -6.45 3.23
C ASN A 99 12.10 -6.57 4.65
N GLY A 100 12.65 -5.86 5.64
CA GLY A 100 12.11 -5.90 7.01
C GLY A 100 10.70 -5.32 7.09
N LEU A 101 10.46 -4.19 6.41
CA LEU A 101 9.13 -3.60 6.31
C LEU A 101 8.18 -4.49 5.50
N LYS A 102 8.64 -5.08 4.39
CA LYS A 102 7.83 -6.02 3.60
C LYS A 102 7.31 -7.17 4.46
N VAL A 103 8.19 -7.79 5.25
CA VAL A 103 7.85 -8.93 6.12
C VAL A 103 6.87 -8.50 7.20
N SER A 104 7.10 -7.34 7.82
CA SER A 104 6.21 -6.81 8.86
C SER A 104 4.80 -6.53 8.33
N VAL A 105 4.70 -5.94 7.13
CA VAL A 105 3.41 -5.66 6.48
C VAL A 105 2.73 -6.94 6.00
N PHE A 106 3.49 -7.91 5.52
CA PHE A 106 2.93 -9.20 5.13
C PHE A 106 2.41 -9.98 6.35
N ALA A 107 3.16 -10.03 7.45
CA ALA A 107 2.72 -10.64 8.71
C ALA A 107 1.45 -9.99 9.26
N TYR A 108 1.40 -8.66 9.23
CA TYR A 108 0.19 -7.89 9.54
C TYR A 108 -1.00 -8.31 8.66
N ALA A 109 -0.81 -8.33 7.34
CA ALA A 109 -1.86 -8.68 6.38
C ALA A 109 -2.32 -10.15 6.48
N LEU A 110 -1.40 -11.06 6.85
CA LEU A 110 -1.70 -12.47 7.07
C LEU A 110 -2.64 -12.62 8.27
N LEU A 111 -2.28 -12.05 9.43
CA LEU A 111 -3.08 -12.13 10.64
C LEU A 111 -4.38 -11.31 10.57
N GLU A 112 -4.41 -10.23 9.79
CA GLU A 112 -5.65 -9.51 9.47
C GLU A 112 -6.53 -10.28 8.46
N GLY A 113 -6.07 -11.42 7.95
CA GLY A 113 -6.83 -12.24 7.01
C GLY A 113 -7.05 -11.59 5.63
N ASN A 114 -6.20 -10.64 5.25
CA ASN A 114 -6.17 -10.08 3.90
C ASN A 114 -5.43 -11.02 2.93
N VAL A 115 -4.54 -11.88 3.45
CA VAL A 115 -3.86 -12.94 2.69
C VAL A 115 -4.70 -14.22 2.68
N LEU A 116 -5.32 -14.55 3.81
CA LEU A 116 -6.19 -15.73 4.00
C LEU A 116 -7.48 -15.34 4.73
N LEU A 117 -8.61 -15.41 4.04
CA LEU A 117 -9.94 -15.08 4.53
C LEU A 117 -10.34 -15.89 5.77
N CYS A 118 -9.91 -17.14 5.89
CA CYS A 118 -10.20 -17.96 7.07
C CYS A 118 -9.69 -17.34 8.38
N LEU A 119 -8.57 -16.60 8.34
CA LEU A 119 -8.03 -15.88 9.50
C LEU A 119 -8.88 -14.67 9.88
N LYS A 120 -9.64 -14.11 8.94
CA LYS A 120 -10.54 -12.98 9.19
C LYS A 120 -11.70 -13.36 10.12
N LEU A 121 -12.11 -14.62 10.11
CA LEU A 121 -13.22 -15.13 10.93
C LEU A 121 -12.84 -15.39 12.39
N VAL A 122 -11.54 -15.44 12.69
CA VAL A 122 -11.01 -15.85 14.01
C VAL A 122 -10.18 -14.75 14.68
N GLN A 123 -10.28 -13.51 14.19
CA GLN A 123 -9.49 -12.39 14.71
C GLN A 123 -9.75 -12.09 16.19
N ASP A 124 -10.96 -12.35 16.68
CA ASP A 124 -11.34 -12.13 18.08
C ASP A 124 -10.60 -13.07 19.05
N PHE A 125 -10.06 -14.18 18.54
CA PHE A 125 -9.27 -15.15 19.30
C PHE A 125 -7.76 -14.85 19.29
N LEU A 126 -7.33 -13.79 18.61
CA LEU A 126 -5.93 -13.37 18.62
C LEU A 126 -5.57 -12.78 19.99
N ALA A 127 -4.39 -13.14 20.49
CA ALA A 127 -3.88 -12.65 21.76
C ALA A 127 -3.33 -11.20 21.67
N ALA A 128 -3.19 -10.65 20.46
CA ALA A 128 -2.82 -9.26 20.22
C ALA A 128 -3.43 -8.77 18.90
N LYS A 129 -3.70 -7.46 18.82
CA LYS A 129 -4.20 -6.84 17.57
C LYS A 129 -3.12 -6.92 16.49
N PRO A 130 -3.40 -7.39 15.27
CA PRO A 130 -2.40 -7.51 14.19
C PRO A 130 -1.60 -6.24 13.93
N GLY A 131 -2.25 -5.07 14.06
CA GLY A 131 -1.62 -3.76 13.87
C GLY A 131 -0.49 -3.44 14.85
N SER A 132 -0.32 -4.20 15.94
CA SER A 132 0.84 -4.04 16.83
C SER A 132 2.15 -4.39 16.14
N ILE A 133 2.16 -5.30 15.15
CA ILE A 133 3.38 -5.72 14.42
C ILE A 133 4.05 -4.57 13.69
N LEU A 134 3.25 -3.62 13.21
CA LEU A 134 3.73 -2.48 12.42
C LEU A 134 4.45 -1.42 13.27
N ARG A 135 4.40 -1.54 14.60
CA ARG A 135 5.04 -0.58 15.50
C ARG A 135 6.53 -0.93 15.66
N PRO A 136 7.43 0.06 15.68
CA PRO A 136 8.87 -0.20 15.88
C PRO A 136 9.18 -0.98 17.16
N GLU A 137 8.42 -0.74 18.24
CA GLU A 137 8.62 -1.39 19.54
C GLU A 137 8.22 -2.87 19.53
N ALA A 138 7.49 -3.32 18.51
CA ALA A 138 6.99 -4.68 18.42
C ALA A 138 8.10 -5.71 18.20
N LEU A 139 9.24 -5.30 17.62
CA LEU A 139 10.39 -6.18 17.38
C LEU A 139 10.95 -6.82 18.66
N GLY A 140 10.78 -6.15 19.82
CA GLY A 140 11.18 -6.69 21.12
C GLY A 140 10.25 -7.76 21.68
N GLN A 141 9.03 -7.90 21.14
CA GLN A 141 8.07 -8.89 21.60
C GLN A 141 8.43 -10.27 21.01
N ARG A 142 8.63 -11.28 21.88
CA ARG A 142 9.01 -12.65 21.46
C ARG A 142 8.11 -13.19 20.34
N ARG A 143 6.79 -13.02 20.49
CA ARG A 143 5.79 -13.46 19.50
C ARG A 143 5.99 -12.82 18.12
N VAL A 144 6.21 -11.50 18.08
CA VAL A 144 6.42 -10.76 16.83
C VAL A 144 7.76 -11.14 16.21
N GLY A 145 8.82 -11.13 17.03
CA GLY A 145 10.17 -11.51 16.58
C GLY A 145 10.24 -12.92 16.00
N ASN A 146 9.62 -13.90 16.67
CA ASN A 146 9.57 -15.30 16.19
C ASN A 146 8.92 -15.38 14.81
N LEU A 147 7.73 -14.78 14.63
CA LEU A 147 7.02 -14.78 13.35
C LEU A 147 7.82 -14.07 12.25
N LEU A 148 8.35 -12.87 12.50
CA LEU A 148 9.09 -12.11 11.50
C LEU A 148 10.41 -12.80 11.11
N ASN A 149 11.13 -13.39 12.07
CA ASN A 149 12.35 -14.14 11.80
C ASN A 149 12.09 -15.39 10.96
N LYS A 150 10.97 -16.10 11.22
CA LYS A 150 10.60 -17.27 10.43
C LYS A 150 10.21 -16.90 9.01
N LEU A 151 9.40 -15.84 8.84
CA LEU A 151 9.04 -15.29 7.53
C LEU A 151 10.25 -14.74 6.76
N GLN A 152 11.26 -14.24 7.47
CA GLN A 152 12.52 -13.72 6.92
C GLN A 152 13.71 -14.58 7.33
N SER A 153 13.75 -15.80 6.82
CA SER A 153 14.92 -16.67 6.99
C SER A 153 16.07 -16.22 6.07
N ARG A 154 17.33 -16.48 6.45
CA ARG A 154 18.53 -16.04 5.69
C ARG A 154 18.54 -16.42 4.20
N ARG A 155 17.78 -17.45 3.81
CA ARG A 155 17.68 -17.96 2.44
C ARG A 155 16.32 -17.73 1.76
N LYS A 156 15.26 -17.42 2.51
CA LYS A 156 13.88 -17.42 2.01
C LYS A 156 13.07 -16.30 2.67
N ILE A 157 12.39 -15.50 1.85
CA ILE A 157 11.52 -14.41 2.29
C ILE A 157 10.08 -14.74 1.87
N ILE A 158 9.22 -15.00 2.86
CA ILE A 158 7.80 -15.29 2.65
C ILE A 158 7.04 -13.99 2.82
N CYS A 159 6.89 -13.23 1.74
CA CYS A 159 6.17 -11.94 1.72
C CYS A 159 5.04 -11.88 0.69
N SER A 160 4.64 -13.04 0.17
CA SER A 160 3.57 -13.17 -0.80
C SER A 160 2.85 -14.48 -0.58
N ARG A 161 1.58 -14.54 -0.96
CA ARG A 161 0.77 -15.76 -0.92
C ARG A 161 1.39 -16.89 -1.76
N ALA A 162 2.06 -16.54 -2.86
CA ALA A 162 2.71 -17.53 -3.72
C ALA A 162 3.92 -18.14 -3.01
N ARG A 163 4.74 -17.31 -2.34
CA ARG A 163 5.85 -17.81 -1.53
C ARG A 163 5.38 -18.60 -0.30
N LEU A 164 4.24 -18.23 0.28
CA LEU A 164 3.62 -18.98 1.36
C LEU A 164 3.19 -20.37 0.88
N LYS A 165 2.54 -20.45 -0.29
CA LYS A 165 2.18 -21.72 -0.95
C LYS A 165 3.40 -22.60 -1.22
N GLU A 166 4.45 -22.04 -1.79
CA GLU A 166 5.71 -22.77 -2.02
C GLU A 166 6.31 -23.29 -0.71
N ALA A 167 6.30 -22.48 0.35
CA ALA A 167 6.80 -22.88 1.66
C ALA A 167 5.99 -24.03 2.29
N TRP A 168 4.66 -23.99 2.17
CA TRP A 168 3.79 -25.05 2.68
C TRP A 168 3.81 -26.32 1.86
N ASN A 169 4.06 -26.24 0.55
CA ASN A 169 4.31 -27.42 -0.28
C ASN A 169 5.61 -28.14 0.10
N GLU A 170 6.65 -27.39 0.48
CA GLU A 170 7.92 -27.96 0.96
C GLU A 170 7.79 -28.52 2.39
N ASN A 171 7.15 -27.77 3.28
CA ASN A 171 6.93 -28.15 4.67
C ASN A 171 5.55 -27.66 5.14
N PRO A 172 4.56 -28.57 5.27
CA PRO A 172 3.21 -28.21 5.72
C PRO A 172 3.13 -27.65 7.15
N GLN A 173 4.19 -27.80 7.94
CA GLN A 173 4.30 -27.30 9.32
C GLN A 173 5.06 -25.96 9.39
N GLU A 174 5.48 -25.39 8.27
CA GLU A 174 6.17 -24.10 8.24
C GLU A 174 5.23 -22.98 8.73
N LEU A 175 5.70 -22.18 9.70
CA LEU A 175 4.94 -21.12 10.38
C LEU A 175 3.83 -21.61 11.34
N TYR A 176 3.66 -22.92 11.54
CA TYR A 176 2.58 -23.44 12.39
C TYR A 176 2.69 -22.93 13.84
N SER A 177 3.84 -23.13 14.49
CA SER A 177 4.05 -22.71 15.88
C SER A 177 4.06 -21.20 16.01
N GLU A 178 4.66 -20.49 15.06
CA GLU A 178 4.71 -19.04 15.07
C GLU A 178 3.33 -18.42 14.92
N ILE A 179 2.44 -19.00 14.12
CA ILE A 179 1.05 -18.52 13.96
C ILE A 179 0.21 -18.95 15.16
N LEU A 180 0.37 -20.17 15.68
CA LEU A 180 -0.32 -20.65 16.89
C LEU A 180 -0.04 -19.74 18.10
N ASP A 181 1.20 -19.27 18.25
CA ASP A 181 1.61 -18.34 19.31
C ASP A 181 0.85 -17.01 19.29
N TRP A 182 0.22 -16.64 18.16
CA TRP A 182 -0.64 -15.46 18.04
C TRP A 182 -2.07 -15.67 18.54
N PHE A 183 -2.49 -16.91 18.76
CA PHE A 183 -3.80 -17.24 19.29
C PHE A 183 -3.79 -17.42 20.81
N GLN A 184 -4.92 -17.12 21.43
CA GLN A 184 -5.14 -17.40 22.86
C GLN A 184 -5.13 -18.91 23.12
N GLN A 185 -4.64 -19.33 24.30
CA GLN A 185 -4.54 -20.75 24.68
C GLN A 185 -5.86 -21.51 24.53
N GLY A 186 -7.00 -20.88 24.84
CA GLY A 186 -8.32 -21.50 24.70
C GLY A 186 -8.76 -21.78 23.25
N PHE A 187 -8.05 -21.28 22.24
CA PHE A 187 -8.33 -21.54 20.83
C PHE A 187 -7.40 -22.62 20.23
N HIS A 188 -6.39 -23.09 20.97
CA HIS A 188 -5.39 -24.02 20.46
C HIS A 188 -6.00 -25.35 20.00
N ASP A 189 -7.04 -25.85 20.69
CA ASP A 189 -7.76 -27.08 20.32
C ASP A 189 -8.48 -26.99 18.96
N GLN A 190 -8.81 -25.77 18.51
CA GLN A 190 -9.48 -25.53 17.24
C GLN A 190 -8.50 -25.12 16.14
N PHE A 191 -7.24 -24.85 16.50
CA PHE A 191 -6.24 -24.35 15.58
C PHE A 191 -5.90 -25.36 14.49
N ASP A 192 -5.86 -26.66 14.78
CA ASP A 192 -5.60 -27.69 13.75
C ASP A 192 -6.64 -27.69 12.62
N LYS A 193 -7.90 -27.45 12.97
CA LYS A 193 -8.98 -27.34 11.97
C LYS A 193 -8.84 -26.06 11.14
N LEU A 194 -8.43 -24.97 11.77
CA LEU A 194 -8.13 -23.72 11.07
C LEU A 194 -6.91 -23.89 10.15
N TRP A 195 -5.87 -24.58 10.61
CA TRP A 195 -4.66 -24.85 9.84
C TRP A 195 -4.96 -25.63 8.57
N GLY A 196 -5.78 -26.69 8.65
CA GLY A 196 -6.25 -27.41 7.46
C GLY A 196 -6.96 -26.49 6.46
N LYS A 197 -7.86 -25.62 6.94
CA LYS A 197 -8.53 -24.61 6.08
C LYS A 197 -7.56 -23.61 5.48
N MET A 198 -6.51 -23.22 6.20
CA MET A 198 -5.48 -22.30 5.68
C MET A 198 -4.74 -22.93 4.50
N HIS A 199 -4.36 -24.21 4.62
CA HIS A 199 -3.74 -24.97 3.52
C HIS A 199 -4.68 -25.02 2.32
N ASP A 200 -5.92 -25.47 2.51
CA ASP A 200 -6.91 -25.53 1.42
C ASP A 200 -7.10 -24.16 0.76
N GLU A 201 -7.24 -23.11 1.56
CA GLU A 201 -7.46 -21.77 1.06
C GLU A 201 -6.26 -21.31 0.25
N VAL A 202 -5.01 -21.51 0.68
CA VAL A 202 -3.81 -21.09 -0.07
C VAL A 202 -3.78 -21.63 -1.49
N HIS A 203 -4.31 -22.83 -1.73
CA HIS A 203 -4.42 -23.41 -3.06
C HIS A 203 -5.54 -22.81 -3.92
N GLN A 204 -6.58 -22.26 -3.31
CA GLN A 204 -7.68 -21.59 -4.00
C GLN A 204 -7.23 -20.23 -4.55
N GLU A 205 -7.75 -19.82 -5.71
CA GLU A 205 -7.55 -18.45 -6.19
C GLU A 205 -8.50 -17.51 -5.45
N LEU A 206 -7.95 -16.55 -4.70
CA LEU A 206 -8.73 -15.43 -4.20
C LEU A 206 -9.22 -14.58 -5.37
N GLN A 207 -10.52 -14.63 -5.66
CA GLN A 207 -11.18 -13.57 -6.39
C GLN A 207 -11.18 -12.32 -5.50
N GLY A 208 -10.61 -11.23 -6.02
CA GLY A 208 -10.14 -10.11 -5.21
C GLY A 208 -11.22 -9.54 -4.28
N LEU A 209 -10.88 -9.41 -2.99
CA LEU A 209 -11.64 -8.51 -2.12
C LEU A 209 -11.62 -7.11 -2.73
N PRO A 210 -12.78 -6.41 -2.78
CA PRO A 210 -12.79 -5.02 -3.16
C PRO A 210 -11.88 -4.22 -2.20
N PRO A 211 -11.12 -3.24 -2.71
CA PRO A 211 -10.25 -2.43 -1.86
C PRO A 211 -11.09 -1.82 -0.74
N GLN A 212 -10.61 -1.97 0.51
CA GLN A 212 -11.23 -1.33 1.66
C GLN A 212 -11.36 0.17 1.34
N LYS A 213 -12.60 0.64 1.20
CA LYS A 213 -12.90 2.04 0.93
C LYS A 213 -12.28 2.87 2.05
N THR A 214 -11.22 3.60 1.75
CA THR A 214 -10.76 4.70 2.58
C THR A 214 -11.95 5.64 2.79
N ARG A 215 -12.37 5.78 4.05
CA ARG A 215 -13.39 6.75 4.46
C ARG A 215 -12.95 8.11 3.94
N LYS A 216 -13.63 8.63 2.92
CA LYS A 216 -13.49 10.02 2.47
C LYS A 216 -13.64 10.92 3.70
N ALA A 217 -12.59 11.63 4.05
CA ALA A 217 -12.65 12.69 5.05
C ALA A 217 -13.78 13.66 4.63
N LYS A 218 -14.79 13.81 5.49
CA LYS A 218 -15.86 14.79 5.30
C LYS A 218 -15.19 16.17 5.19
N ARG A 219 -15.24 16.77 4.00
CA ARG A 219 -15.04 18.22 3.83
C ARG A 219 -16.04 18.93 4.76
N GLN A 220 -15.54 19.47 5.87
CA GLN A 220 -16.27 20.47 6.63
C GLN A 220 -16.41 21.70 5.73
N LYS A 221 -17.61 21.88 5.15
CA LYS A 221 -18.06 23.20 4.72
C LYS A 221 -18.18 24.05 6.00
N HIS A 222 -17.23 24.93 6.25
CA HIS A 222 -17.48 26.09 7.09
C HIS A 222 -18.22 27.11 6.23
N GLY A 223 -19.52 27.24 6.50
CA GLY A 223 -20.31 28.39 6.11
C GLY A 223 -20.54 29.27 7.34
N SER A 224 -20.65 30.58 7.08
CA SER A 224 -20.92 31.69 8.00
C SER A 224 -19.72 32.16 8.84
N LYS A 225 -19.37 33.44 8.88
CA LYS A 225 -20.15 34.67 8.64
C LYS A 225 -19.46 35.60 7.66
#